data_AF-A0A932L2A0-F1
#
_entry.id   AF-A0A932L2A0-F1
#
_cell.length_a   1.000
_cell.length_b   1.000
_cell.length_c   1.000
_cell.angle_alpha   90.00
_cell.angle_beta   90.00
_cell.angle_gamma   90.00
#
_symmetry.space_group_name_H-M   'P 1'
#
loop_
_entity.id
_entity.type
_entity.pdbx_description
1 polymer ?
#
loop_
_entity_poly.entity_id
_entity_poly.type
_entity_poly.pdbx_seq_one_letter_code
_entity_poly.pdbx_strand_id
1 'polypeptide(L)' 'MGSVVLKNVPEDKILGREIMDTGVSMIGLGGDNVFCGTCGREIMHDMPIKTMKVNLLYRCDACGGINEVPQDS' A
#
# COMPACT_ATOMS: atom_id res chain seq x y z
N MET A 1 7.65 14.66 -6.22
CA MET A 1 7.12 13.63 -5.29
C MET A 1 5.63 13.84 -5.19
N GLY A 2 4.84 12.83 -5.55
CA GLY A 2 3.40 12.81 -5.32
C GLY A 2 3.07 12.01 -4.06
N SER A 3 1.80 12.01 -3.70
CA SER A 3 1.24 11.12 -2.68
C SER A 3 0.27 10.15 -3.33
N VAL A 4 0.35 8.88 -2.94
CA VAL A 4 -0.57 7.83 -3.38
C VAL A 4 -1.31 7.31 -2.15
N VAL A 5 -2.63 7.46 -2.16
CA VAL A 5 -3.48 6.83 -1.15
C VAL A 5 -3.88 5.46 -1.68
N LEU A 6 -3.50 4.41 -0.98
CA LEU A 6 -3.91 3.05 -1.34
C LEU A 6 -5.41 2.87 -1.12
N LYS A 7 -6.00 1.90 -1.83
CA LYS A 7 -7.39 1.54 -1.64
C LYS A 7 -7.51 0.46 -0.57
N ASN A 8 -8.40 0.65 0.40
CA ASN A 8 -8.68 -0.40 1.38
C ASN A 8 -9.31 -1.63 0.69
N VAL A 9 -8.79 -2.80 1.01
CA VAL A 9 -9.32 -4.10 0.57
C VAL A 9 -9.98 -4.77 1.77
N PRO A 10 -11.28 -5.09 1.69
CA PRO A 10 -11.95 -5.83 2.74
C PRO A 10 -11.50 -7.30 2.75
N GLU A 11 -11.56 -7.95 3.92
CA GLU A 11 -10.93 -9.26 4.13
C GLU A 11 -11.48 -10.37 3.23
N ASP A 12 -12.75 -10.28 2.83
CA ASP A 12 -13.41 -11.18 1.89
C ASP A 12 -12.81 -11.14 0.48
N LYS A 13 -12.06 -10.08 0.13
CA LYS A 13 -11.41 -9.89 -1.17
C LYS A 13 -9.91 -10.19 -1.18
N ILE A 14 -9.38 -10.71 -0.08
CA ILE A 14 -7.97 -11.08 0.04
C ILE A 14 -7.67 -12.38 -0.72
N LEU A 15 -8.63 -13.32 -0.79
CA LEU A 15 -8.60 -14.64 -1.45
C LEU A 15 -7.28 -15.03 -2.16
N GLY A 16 -6.29 -15.47 -1.39
CA GLY A 16 -5.03 -16.05 -1.90
C GLY A 16 -4.02 -15.04 -2.46
N ARG A 17 -4.26 -13.73 -2.34
CA ARG A 17 -3.29 -12.69 -2.69
C ARG A 17 -2.21 -12.61 -1.63
N GLU A 18 -0.98 -12.36 -2.08
CA GLU A 18 0.16 -12.18 -1.18
C GLU A 18 0.01 -10.86 -0.40
N ILE A 19 0.13 -10.95 0.92
CA ILE A 19 0.11 -9.80 1.82
C ILE A 19 1.54 -9.48 2.23
N MET A 20 1.95 -8.26 1.98
CA MET A 20 3.20 -7.67 2.42
C MET A 20 2.92 -6.77 3.63
N ASP A 21 3.57 -7.03 4.76
CA ASP A 21 3.50 -6.17 5.93
C ASP A 21 4.38 -4.92 5.70
N THR A 22 3.78 -3.73 5.72
CA THR A 22 4.48 -2.45 5.46
C THR A 22 5.00 -1.80 6.76
N GLY A 23 5.41 -2.62 7.72
CA GLY A 23 5.50 -2.23 9.11
C GLY A 23 6.65 -1.33 9.54
N VAL A 24 7.64 -1.08 8.69
CA VAL A 24 8.70 -0.13 9.05
C VAL A 24 9.16 0.51 7.76
N SER A 25 8.81 1.79 7.60
CA SER A 25 9.41 2.74 6.64
C SER A 25 10.14 2.07 5.49
N MET A 26 9.38 1.45 4.58
CA MET A 26 9.98 1.02 3.32
C MET A 26 10.36 2.30 2.60
N ILE A 27 11.65 2.63 2.65
CA ILE A 27 12.25 3.75 1.94
C ILE A 27 12.66 3.21 0.58
N GLY A 28 11.95 3.67 -0.45
CA GLY A 28 12.37 3.44 -1.83
C GLY A 28 13.54 4.34 -2.22
N LEU A 29 14.08 4.11 -3.41
CA LEU A 29 15.17 4.92 -4.00
C LEU A 29 14.63 5.94 -5.01
N GLY A 30 13.39 6.42 -4.83
CA GLY A 30 12.70 7.36 -5.71
C GLY A 30 11.27 6.94 -6.04
N GLY A 31 10.28 7.80 -5.73
CA GLY A 31 8.87 7.55 -6.04
C GLY A 31 7.86 8.48 -5.34
N ASP A 32 6.73 7.89 -4.96
CA ASP A 32 5.63 8.57 -4.27
C ASP A 32 5.58 8.17 -2.79
N ASN A 33 5.08 9.08 -1.95
CA ASN A 33 4.76 8.74 -0.56
C ASN A 33 3.44 7.98 -0.53
N VAL A 34 3.42 6.82 0.10
CA VAL A 34 2.29 5.91 0.08
C VAL A 34 1.57 5.92 1.42
N PHE A 35 0.27 6.14 1.36
CA PHE A 35 -0.60 6.27 2.53
C PHE A 35 -1.62 5.13 2.57
N CYS A 36 -1.92 4.66 3.78
CA CYS A 36 -2.97 3.69 4.02
C CYS A 36 -4.34 4.28 3.70
N GLY A 37 -5.14 3.56 2.92
CA GLY A 37 -6.51 3.94 2.57
C GLY A 37 -7.50 3.86 3.73
N THR A 38 -7.14 3.17 4.82
CA THR A 38 -7.99 3.01 6.01
C THR A 38 -7.77 4.11 7.03
N CYS A 39 -6.52 4.36 7.43
CA CYS A 39 -6.19 5.30 8.51
C CYS A 39 -5.47 6.57 8.05
N GLY A 40 -5.10 6.68 6.76
CA GLY A 40 -4.40 7.83 6.21
C GLY A 40 -2.93 7.95 6.63
N ARG A 41 -2.37 6.97 7.36
CA ARG A 41 -0.96 6.98 7.78
C ARG A 41 -0.03 6.68 6.61
N GLU A 42 1.10 7.37 6.55
CA GLU A 42 2.19 7.00 5.64
C GLU A 42 2.74 5.62 6.04
N ILE A 43 2.81 4.72 5.06
CA ILE A 43 3.27 3.33 5.24
C ILE A 43 4.50 3.00 4.39
N MET A 44 4.74 3.76 3.32
CA MET A 44 5.97 3.64 2.52
C MET A 44 6.37 5.05 2.05
N HIS A 45 7.68 5.30 1.99
CA HIS A 45 8.25 6.59 1.64
C HIS A 45 9.05 6.47 0.35
N ASP A 46 8.87 7.42 -0.57
CA ASP A 46 9.65 7.49 -1.82
C ASP A 46 9.63 6.18 -2.64
N MET A 47 8.47 5.53 -2.71
CA MET A 47 8.30 4.19 -3.30
C MET A 47 7.70 4.29 -4.70
N PRO A 48 8.25 3.61 -5.72
CA PRO A 48 7.66 3.58 -7.07
C PRO A 48 6.46 2.62 -7.14
N ILE A 49 5.47 2.84 -6.26
CA ILE A 49 4.37 1.90 -6.00
C ILE A 49 3.53 1.61 -7.25
N LYS A 50 3.43 2.58 -8.18
CA LYS A 50 2.69 2.45 -9.44
C LYS A 50 3.30 1.45 -10.42
N THR A 51 4.60 1.15 -10.30
CA THR A 51 5.30 0.18 -11.15
C THR A 51 5.48 -1.18 -10.47
N MET A 52 5.13 -1.29 -9.19
CA MET A 52 5.16 -2.55 -8.44
C MET A 52 3.99 -3.45 -8.87
N LYS A 53 4.27 -4.74 -9.06
CA LYS A 53 3.34 -5.72 -9.65
C LYS A 53 1.95 -5.73 -8.98
N VAL A 54 0.94 -5.87 -9.82
CA VAL A 54 -0.51 -5.66 -9.59
C VAL A 54 -1.25 -6.70 -8.72
N ASN A 55 -0.59 -7.57 -7.97
CA ASN A 55 -1.30 -8.58 -7.15
C ASN A 55 -0.85 -8.67 -5.68
N LEU A 56 -0.11 -7.66 -5.20
CA LEU A 56 0.29 -7.55 -3.80
C LEU A 56 -0.73 -6.73 -3.01
N LEU A 57 -0.97 -7.18 -1.78
CA LEU A 57 -1.70 -6.46 -0.74
C LEU A 57 -0.72 -5.91 0.29
N TYR A 58 -1.01 -4.74 0.82
CA TYR A 58 -0.16 -4.03 1.77
C TYR A 58 -0.89 -3.88 3.10
N ARG A 59 -0.42 -4.59 4.13
CA ARG A 59 -0.96 -4.47 5.49
C ARG A 59 -0.33 -3.29 6.20
N CYS A 60 -1.16 -2.33 6.57
CA CYS A 60 -0.75 -1.23 7.43
C CYS A 60 -0.48 -1.74 8.85
N ASP A 61 0.75 -1.56 9.34
CA ASP A 61 1.14 -1.95 10.69
C ASP A 61 0.45 -1.13 11.80
N ALA A 62 0.01 0.10 11.48
CA ALA A 62 -0.62 0.97 12.46
C ALA A 62 -2.06 0.58 12.79
N CYS A 63 -2.85 0.18 11.79
CA CYS A 63 -4.28 -0.13 11.98
C CYS A 63 -4.67 -1.56 11.56
N GLY A 64 -3.72 -2.36 11.05
CA GLY A 64 -3.97 -3.68 10.49
C GLY A 64 -4.71 -3.69 9.15
N GLY A 65 -5.11 -2.53 8.63
CA GLY A 65 -5.88 -2.41 7.40
C GLY A 65 -5.11 -2.92 6.19
N ILE A 66 -5.77 -3.72 5.36
CA ILE A 66 -5.21 -4.24 4.12
C ILE A 66 -5.52 -3.28 2.97
N ASN A 67 -4.52 -3.02 2.14
CA ASN A 67 -4.60 -2.04 1.08
C ASN A 67 -4.06 -2.58 -0.24
N GLU A 68 -4.53 -2.06 -1.36
CA GLU A 68 -3.99 -2.33 -2.69
C GLU A 68 -3.67 -1.02 -3.41
N VAL A 69 -2.75 -1.09 -4.37
CA VAL A 69 -2.49 0.04 -5.28
C VAL A 69 -3.77 0.28 -6.07
N PRO A 70 -4.34 1.50 -6.07
CA PRO A 70 -5.48 1.80 -6.93
C PRO A 70 -5.07 1.56 -8.38
N GLN A 71 -5.80 0.72 -9.08
CA GLN A 71 -5.70 0.65 -10.53
C GLN A 71 -6.35 1.94 -11.05
N ASP A 72 -5.54 2.85 -11.58
CA ASP A 72 -6.07 3.97 -12.38
C ASP A 72 -6.91 3.34 -13.52
N SER A 73 -8.23 3.55 -13.47
CA SER A 73 -9.17 3.16 -14.52
C SER A 73 -9.01 4.03 -15.77
#